data_AF-A0A2V4CWK7-F1
#
_entry.id   AF-A0A2V4CWK7-F1
#
_cell.length_a   1.000
_cell.length_b   1.000
_cell.length_c   1.000
_cell.angle_alpha   90.00
_cell.angle_beta   90.00
_cell.angle_gamma   90.00
#
_symmetry.space_group_name_H-M   'P 1'
#
loop_
_entity.id
_entity.type
_entity.pdbx_description
1 polymer ?
#
loop_
_entity_poly.entity_id
_entity_poly.type
_entity_poly.pdbx_seq_one_letter_code
_entity_poly.pdbx_strand_id
1 'polypeptide(L)'
;VRVHNMLITKEGRQVLVYGDFQKWQGGEPPTAILQVLLVITDPNHPDTDRDEMSDGFEYWFTAWDLDESRWSMNPLIDNDVYLDSDDDSYDCDQNGNISAAERYTNLNEWKARQHGKENMSWTIPSGMGIIGYGEDSIAAMSDEYGYSYLEAKSELWQIYASKDAESMARMNKINQYDSNNFNRSLFGVSDPTSSDSDGDGIPDGWEWCYSSFNMPDLTTQNHWSSNPLNPLDIDYDGDQDGWYDRTSFDTPAPQGSWQSRTFTQDGLQIISGPGDLPFTNIMEYWNNTRPDMNDSDGDSISMRREGVGQMTTLYELDWNLSDGREVFKYGINPRDNDSDGDMLPDWYEYARGWNEGNDNYSTWMKIQVWWDDTGSCPTALYYNDSTGDIERARLNYTWFNLDPANPLDANQDPDRDGWWDCTGIYKFPGILCNSRSEPRFAFSGTSSRYFLCR
;
A
#
# COMPACT_ATOMS: atom_id res chain seq x y z
N VAL A 1 -31.83 -24.62 9.85
CA VAL A 1 -32.15 -23.96 11.14
C VAL A 1 -33.20 -22.86 10.97
N ARG A 2 -33.16 -22.09 9.88
CA ARG A 2 -34.16 -21.06 9.51
C ARG A 2 -35.65 -21.43 9.68
N VAL A 3 -36.15 -22.42 8.93
CA VAL A 3 -37.58 -22.80 8.97
C VAL A 3 -38.04 -23.21 10.37
N HIS A 4 -37.15 -23.84 11.15
CA HIS A 4 -37.42 -24.15 12.55
C HIS A 4 -37.66 -22.86 13.36
N ASN A 5 -36.79 -21.85 13.20
CA ASN A 5 -36.91 -20.55 13.88
C ASN A 5 -38.19 -19.79 13.50
N MET A 6 -38.53 -19.78 12.20
CA MET A 6 -39.79 -19.19 11.70
C MET A 6 -41.03 -19.84 12.36
N LEU A 7 -40.98 -21.14 12.64
CA LEU A 7 -42.08 -21.88 13.23
C LEU A 7 -42.17 -21.68 14.75
N ILE A 8 -41.08 -21.85 15.50
CA ILE A 8 -41.11 -21.83 16.98
C ILE A 8 -41.55 -20.48 17.56
N THR A 9 -41.33 -19.38 16.83
CA THR A 9 -41.67 -18.01 17.25
C THR A 9 -43.17 -17.70 17.20
N LYS A 10 -44.02 -18.60 16.68
CA LYS A 10 -45.46 -18.31 16.42
C LYS A 10 -46.44 -18.79 17.50
N GLU A 11 -45.97 -18.96 18.74
CA GLU A 11 -46.79 -19.17 19.95
C GLU A 11 -47.90 -20.25 19.82
N GLY A 12 -47.61 -21.38 19.15
CA GLY A 12 -48.52 -22.52 19.03
C GLY A 12 -49.43 -22.49 17.80
N ARG A 13 -49.38 -21.45 16.95
CA ARG A 13 -50.07 -21.44 15.65
C ARG A 13 -49.43 -22.39 14.63
N GLN A 14 -48.18 -22.78 14.87
CA GLN A 14 -47.35 -23.60 13.98
C GLN A 14 -47.52 -25.12 14.17
N VAL A 15 -48.30 -25.59 15.14
CA VAL A 15 -48.24 -27.00 15.64
C VAL A 15 -48.33 -28.05 14.52
N LEU A 16 -49.22 -27.87 13.55
CA LEU A 16 -49.36 -28.80 12.42
C LEU A 16 -48.15 -28.75 11.49
N VAL A 17 -47.71 -27.54 11.12
CA VAL A 17 -46.58 -27.33 10.20
C VAL A 17 -45.25 -27.75 10.85
N TYR A 18 -45.13 -27.62 12.16
CA TYR A 18 -43.97 -28.11 12.92
C TYR A 18 -43.88 -29.64 12.93
N GLY A 19 -45.02 -30.33 13.03
CA GLY A 19 -45.07 -31.78 12.85
C GLY A 19 -44.67 -32.21 11.44
N ASP A 20 -45.11 -31.48 10.42
CA ASP A 20 -44.69 -31.71 9.02
C ASP A 20 -43.19 -31.43 8.82
N PHE A 21 -42.64 -30.40 9.46
CA PHE A 21 -41.21 -30.10 9.46
C PHE A 21 -40.39 -31.24 10.06
N GLN A 22 -40.82 -31.81 11.20
CA GLN A 22 -40.13 -32.95 11.82
C GLN A 22 -40.17 -34.21 10.93
N LYS A 23 -41.28 -34.47 10.24
CA LYS A 23 -41.38 -35.57 9.27
C LYS A 23 -40.45 -35.36 8.07
N TRP A 24 -40.40 -34.13 7.55
CA TRP A 24 -39.49 -33.77 6.47
C TRP A 24 -38.02 -33.95 6.87
N GLN A 25 -37.63 -33.53 8.07
CA GLN A 25 -36.29 -33.81 8.63
C GLN A 25 -36.03 -35.32 8.76
N GLY A 26 -37.07 -36.13 8.93
CA GLY A 26 -37.01 -37.60 8.92
C GLY A 26 -36.96 -38.25 7.53
N GLY A 27 -36.93 -37.46 6.45
CA GLY A 27 -36.83 -37.94 5.07
C GLY A 27 -38.16 -38.05 4.32
N GLU A 28 -39.29 -37.64 4.91
CA GLU A 28 -40.54 -37.52 4.16
C GLU A 28 -40.51 -36.32 3.19
N PRO A 29 -41.22 -36.36 2.06
CA PRO A 29 -41.33 -35.21 1.17
C PRO A 29 -42.01 -34.02 1.87
N PRO A 30 -41.59 -32.77 1.59
CA PRO A 30 -42.17 -31.61 2.23
C PRO A 30 -43.62 -31.40 1.78
N THR A 31 -44.51 -31.06 2.72
CA THR A 31 -45.88 -30.65 2.42
C THR A 31 -45.89 -29.32 1.67
N ALA A 32 -47.00 -28.99 0.99
CA ALA A 32 -47.09 -27.76 0.18
C ALA A 32 -46.77 -26.49 0.98
N ILE A 33 -47.19 -26.41 2.24
CA ILE A 33 -46.87 -25.27 3.10
C ILE A 33 -45.39 -25.23 3.48
N LEU A 34 -44.77 -26.39 3.70
CA LEU A 34 -43.35 -26.46 4.00
C LEU A 34 -42.50 -26.08 2.78
N GLN A 35 -42.93 -26.47 1.56
CA GLN A 35 -42.30 -26.03 0.32
C GLN A 35 -42.28 -24.51 0.19
N VAL A 36 -43.36 -23.82 0.57
CA VAL A 36 -43.40 -22.35 0.58
C VAL A 36 -42.43 -21.79 1.62
N LEU A 37 -42.43 -22.32 2.86
CA LEU A 37 -41.51 -21.85 3.92
C LEU A 37 -40.02 -22.04 3.57
N LEU A 38 -39.71 -22.97 2.67
CA LEU A 38 -38.35 -23.20 2.18
C LEU A 38 -37.86 -22.14 1.17
N VAL A 39 -38.75 -21.33 0.59
CA VAL A 39 -38.40 -20.38 -0.49
C VAL A 39 -38.83 -18.93 -0.21
N ILE A 40 -39.25 -18.62 1.01
CA ILE A 40 -39.60 -17.25 1.42
C ILE A 40 -38.65 -16.73 2.49
N THR A 41 -38.48 -15.41 2.49
CA THR A 41 -37.89 -14.65 3.61
C THR A 41 -38.85 -14.59 4.81
N ASP A 42 -38.32 -14.41 6.02
CA ASP A 42 -39.15 -14.20 7.22
C ASP A 42 -39.55 -12.72 7.31
N PRO A 43 -40.82 -12.36 7.06
CA PRO A 43 -41.24 -10.97 7.12
C PRO A 43 -41.17 -10.33 8.53
N ASN A 44 -40.79 -11.09 9.56
CA ASN A 44 -40.61 -10.59 10.94
C ASN A 44 -39.13 -10.53 11.35
N HIS A 45 -38.20 -10.87 10.46
CA HIS A 45 -36.78 -10.81 10.72
C HIS A 45 -36.07 -10.17 9.52
N PRO A 46 -35.33 -9.06 9.70
CA PRO A 46 -34.69 -8.35 8.60
C PRO A 46 -33.45 -9.04 8.02
N ASP A 47 -33.12 -10.24 8.51
CA ASP A 47 -31.93 -11.04 8.23
C ASP A 47 -32.36 -12.52 8.38
N THR A 48 -32.84 -13.09 7.31
CA THR A 48 -33.68 -14.28 7.34
C THR A 48 -32.87 -15.54 7.69
N ASP A 49 -31.67 -15.68 7.15
CA ASP A 49 -30.75 -16.80 7.37
C ASP A 49 -29.78 -16.57 8.53
N ARG A 50 -29.66 -15.33 9.03
CA ARG A 50 -28.91 -14.94 10.23
C ARG A 50 -27.41 -14.95 10.03
N ASP A 51 -26.99 -14.44 8.90
CA ASP A 51 -25.60 -14.32 8.51
C ASP A 51 -25.01 -12.92 8.77
N GLU A 52 -25.81 -12.04 9.41
CA GLU A 52 -25.52 -10.65 9.77
C GLU A 52 -25.72 -9.64 8.63
N MET A 53 -25.98 -10.08 7.40
CA MET A 53 -26.45 -9.23 6.30
C MET A 53 -27.97 -9.06 6.39
N SER A 54 -28.50 -7.98 5.83
CA SER A 54 -29.96 -7.77 5.79
C SER A 54 -30.55 -8.28 4.50
N ASP A 55 -31.75 -8.90 4.57
CA ASP A 55 -32.51 -9.38 3.41
C ASP A 55 -32.62 -8.30 2.32
N GLY A 56 -32.74 -7.03 2.74
CA GLY A 56 -32.88 -5.89 1.84
C GLY A 56 -31.59 -5.57 1.09
N PHE A 57 -30.44 -5.64 1.77
CA PHE A 57 -29.12 -5.46 1.13
C PHE A 57 -28.89 -6.56 0.11
N GLU A 58 -29.01 -7.81 0.54
CA GLU A 58 -28.84 -8.97 -0.35
C GLU A 58 -29.79 -8.92 -1.54
N TYR A 59 -31.06 -8.56 -1.34
CA TYR A 59 -32.02 -8.43 -2.44
C TYR A 59 -31.65 -7.36 -3.48
N TRP A 60 -31.08 -6.23 -3.06
CA TRP A 60 -30.78 -5.11 -3.97
C TRP A 60 -29.48 -5.31 -4.74
N PHE A 61 -28.50 -5.98 -4.15
CA PHE A 61 -27.16 -6.16 -4.71
C PHE A 61 -26.88 -7.57 -5.24
N THR A 62 -27.85 -8.49 -5.12
CA THR A 62 -27.71 -9.82 -5.72
C THR A 62 -27.66 -9.76 -7.25
N ALA A 63 -26.74 -10.54 -7.82
CA ALA A 63 -26.60 -10.82 -9.23
C ALA A 63 -26.60 -12.33 -9.46
N TRP A 64 -27.10 -12.78 -10.62
CA TRP A 64 -27.04 -14.19 -10.99
C TRP A 64 -25.69 -14.50 -11.65
N ASP A 65 -24.89 -15.31 -10.99
CA ASP A 65 -23.65 -15.85 -11.53
C ASP A 65 -23.98 -17.06 -12.44
N LEU A 66 -23.64 -16.92 -13.73
CA LEU A 66 -23.86 -17.95 -14.73
C LEU A 66 -22.88 -19.12 -14.62
N ASP A 67 -21.64 -18.86 -14.24
CA ASP A 67 -20.56 -19.84 -14.18
C ASP A 67 -20.72 -20.73 -12.95
N GLU A 68 -21.10 -20.14 -11.82
CA GLU A 68 -21.30 -20.85 -10.56
C GLU A 68 -22.76 -21.24 -10.32
N SER A 69 -23.68 -20.83 -11.21
CA SER A 69 -25.11 -21.17 -11.18
C SER A 69 -25.77 -20.86 -9.83
N ARG A 70 -25.44 -19.71 -9.26
CA ARG A 70 -25.94 -19.23 -7.98
C ARG A 70 -26.18 -17.73 -8.00
N TRP A 71 -26.89 -17.25 -6.98
CA TRP A 71 -26.95 -15.82 -6.69
C TRP A 71 -25.70 -15.40 -5.92
N SER A 72 -25.20 -14.18 -6.17
CA SER A 72 -24.05 -13.61 -5.45
C SER A 72 -24.38 -13.29 -3.99
N MET A 73 -25.65 -12.97 -3.71
CA MET A 73 -26.24 -12.84 -2.38
C MET A 73 -27.65 -13.42 -2.37
N ASN A 74 -28.06 -14.04 -1.28
CA ASN A 74 -29.30 -14.77 -1.17
C ASN A 74 -29.76 -14.85 0.30
N PRO A 75 -30.87 -14.16 0.68
CA PRO A 75 -31.41 -14.10 2.05
C PRO A 75 -31.82 -15.43 2.71
N LEU A 76 -31.55 -16.53 2.03
CA LEU A 76 -31.92 -17.88 2.41
C LEU A 76 -30.70 -18.77 2.69
N ILE A 77 -29.48 -18.28 2.46
CA ILE A 77 -28.21 -19.01 2.45
C ILE A 77 -27.18 -18.24 3.29
N ASP A 78 -26.71 -18.84 4.37
CA ASP A 78 -25.86 -18.19 5.37
C ASP A 78 -24.35 -18.10 5.03
N ASN A 79 -23.93 -18.53 3.84
CA ASN A 79 -22.52 -18.69 3.50
C ASN A 79 -22.03 -17.84 2.32
N ASP A 80 -22.90 -17.04 1.73
CA ASP A 80 -22.56 -16.06 0.71
C ASP A 80 -21.95 -14.76 1.27
N VAL A 81 -21.97 -14.58 2.60
CA VAL A 81 -21.18 -13.57 3.33
C VAL A 81 -19.69 -13.55 3.00
N TYR A 82 -19.15 -14.69 2.55
CA TYR A 82 -17.73 -14.86 2.20
C TYR A 82 -17.44 -14.65 0.72
N LEU A 83 -18.47 -14.36 -0.08
CA LEU A 83 -18.31 -14.02 -1.48
C LEU A 83 -17.86 -12.57 -1.60
N ASP A 84 -16.97 -12.37 -2.55
CA ASP A 84 -16.56 -11.09 -3.08
C ASP A 84 -17.25 -11.01 -4.45
N SER A 85 -18.24 -10.14 -4.57
CA SER A 85 -19.20 -10.19 -5.69
C SER A 85 -18.73 -9.38 -6.90
N ASP A 86 -17.81 -8.44 -6.71
CA ASP A 86 -17.17 -7.61 -7.72
C ASP A 86 -15.67 -7.90 -7.88
N ASP A 87 -15.15 -8.89 -7.15
CA ASP A 87 -13.79 -9.45 -7.27
C ASP A 87 -12.70 -8.40 -7.01
N ASP A 88 -12.91 -7.53 -6.02
CA ASP A 88 -12.07 -6.36 -5.76
C ASP A 88 -11.13 -6.50 -4.55
N SER A 89 -11.16 -7.64 -3.86
CA SER A 89 -10.26 -7.94 -2.74
C SER A 89 -8.80 -7.65 -3.09
N TYR A 90 -8.06 -7.08 -2.15
CA TYR A 90 -6.68 -6.65 -2.37
C TYR A 90 -5.68 -7.41 -1.47
N ASP A 91 -4.47 -7.63 -1.97
CA ASP A 91 -3.38 -8.31 -1.25
C ASP A 91 -2.70 -7.32 -0.29
N CYS A 92 -3.35 -7.02 0.85
CA CYS A 92 -2.93 -5.93 1.74
C CYS A 92 -1.47 -6.07 2.22
N ASP A 93 -1.00 -7.29 2.52
CA ASP A 93 0.38 -7.52 2.95
C ASP A 93 1.37 -7.77 1.80
N GLN A 94 0.86 -7.76 0.56
CA GLN A 94 1.60 -7.85 -0.69
C GLN A 94 2.48 -9.11 -0.78
N ASN A 95 2.05 -10.22 -0.14
CA ASN A 95 2.79 -11.47 -0.13
C ASN A 95 2.57 -12.34 -1.39
N GLY A 96 1.68 -11.90 -2.29
CA GLY A 96 1.27 -12.58 -3.52
C GLY A 96 0.02 -13.46 -3.39
N ASN A 97 -0.67 -13.44 -2.24
CA ASN A 97 -1.78 -14.31 -1.92
C ASN A 97 -2.82 -13.65 -1.01
N ILE A 98 -4.00 -13.36 -1.57
CA ILE A 98 -5.15 -12.85 -0.82
C ILE A 98 -5.67 -13.90 0.19
N SER A 99 -5.39 -13.64 1.47
CA SER A 99 -5.87 -14.43 2.60
C SER A 99 -7.32 -14.10 2.96
N ALA A 100 -7.94 -14.90 3.84
CA ALA A 100 -9.32 -14.64 4.28
C ALA A 100 -9.48 -13.32 5.06
N ALA A 101 -8.39 -12.77 5.62
CA ALA A 101 -8.40 -11.50 6.33
C ALA A 101 -8.31 -10.28 5.40
N GLU A 102 -7.98 -10.50 4.14
CA GLU A 102 -7.74 -9.48 3.10
C GLU A 102 -8.88 -9.43 2.08
N ARG A 103 -9.90 -10.27 2.26
CA ARG A 103 -11.05 -10.30 1.37
C ARG A 103 -12.04 -9.22 1.74
N TYR A 104 -12.36 -8.35 0.80
CA TYR A 104 -13.42 -7.39 0.94
C TYR A 104 -14.74 -8.02 0.51
N THR A 105 -15.27 -8.91 1.38
CA THR A 105 -16.48 -9.68 1.06
C THR A 105 -17.75 -8.85 1.24
N ASN A 106 -18.87 -9.33 0.69
CA ASN A 106 -20.22 -8.75 0.87
C ASN A 106 -20.54 -8.38 2.33
N LEU A 107 -20.11 -9.23 3.29
CA LEU A 107 -20.30 -8.96 4.71
C LEU A 107 -19.40 -7.85 5.25
N ASN A 108 -18.15 -7.77 4.78
CA ASN A 108 -17.22 -6.73 5.19
C ASN A 108 -17.68 -5.36 4.66
N GLU A 109 -18.15 -5.29 3.43
CA GLU A 109 -18.82 -4.13 2.86
C GLU A 109 -20.04 -3.69 3.68
N TRP A 110 -20.93 -4.65 3.99
CA TRP A 110 -22.12 -4.40 4.81
C TRP A 110 -21.78 -3.88 6.21
N LYS A 111 -20.72 -4.41 6.83
CA LYS A 111 -20.25 -4.00 8.17
C LYS A 111 -19.54 -2.65 8.16
N ALA A 112 -18.86 -2.31 7.06
CA ALA A 112 -18.08 -1.08 6.95
C ALA A 112 -18.94 0.19 7.13
N ARG A 113 -20.23 0.11 6.81
CA ARG A 113 -21.20 1.17 7.11
C ARG A 113 -21.28 1.59 8.57
N GLN A 114 -20.95 0.69 9.50
CA GLN A 114 -21.05 0.94 10.93
C GLN A 114 -19.69 1.27 11.53
N HIS A 115 -18.63 0.60 11.05
CA HIS A 115 -17.33 0.56 11.71
C HIS A 115 -16.16 1.06 10.86
N GLY A 116 -16.39 1.37 9.57
CA GLY A 116 -15.33 1.48 8.57
C GLY A 116 -14.58 0.16 8.53
N LYS A 117 -13.26 0.23 8.67
CA LYS A 117 -12.44 -0.97 8.84
C LYS A 117 -12.46 -1.45 10.30
N GLU A 118 -13.18 -2.55 10.57
CA GLU A 118 -13.42 -3.07 11.93
C GLU A 118 -12.12 -3.30 12.73
N ASN A 119 -11.08 -3.86 12.12
CA ASN A 119 -9.81 -4.14 12.79
C ASN A 119 -8.96 -2.88 13.03
N MET A 120 -9.32 -1.75 12.43
CA MET A 120 -8.68 -0.44 12.63
C MET A 120 -9.56 0.54 13.39
N SER A 121 -10.77 0.17 13.83
CA SER A 121 -11.63 1.04 14.64
C SER A 121 -10.99 1.49 15.97
N TRP A 122 -9.90 0.86 16.41
CA TRP A 122 -9.13 1.30 17.58
C TRP A 122 -8.31 2.58 17.34
N THR A 123 -8.06 2.94 16.08
CA THR A 123 -7.36 4.18 15.69
C THR A 123 -8.25 5.42 15.88
N ILE A 124 -9.57 5.23 15.93
CA ILE A 124 -10.53 6.31 16.22
C ILE A 124 -10.33 6.83 17.65
N PRO A 125 -10.09 8.15 17.85
CA PRO A 125 -9.87 8.72 19.16
C PRO A 125 -11.02 8.46 20.17
N SER A 126 -10.64 8.12 21.40
CA SER A 126 -11.59 7.88 22.49
C SER A 126 -12.48 9.10 22.73
N GLY A 127 -13.77 8.97 22.40
CA GLY A 127 -14.77 10.02 22.58
C GLY A 127 -15.57 10.34 21.32
N MET A 128 -15.07 9.94 20.14
CA MET A 128 -15.80 10.10 18.87
C MET A 128 -16.83 9.00 18.63
N GLY A 129 -16.66 7.85 19.29
CA GLY A 129 -17.53 6.69 19.12
C GLY A 129 -17.01 5.80 17.99
N ILE A 130 -17.92 5.21 17.23
CA ILE A 130 -17.61 4.41 16.05
C ILE A 130 -18.04 5.24 14.84
N ILE A 131 -17.18 5.31 13.84
CA ILE A 131 -17.40 6.07 12.61
C ILE A 131 -17.35 5.10 11.44
N GLY A 132 -18.48 4.92 10.75
CA GLY A 132 -18.54 4.18 9.50
C GLY A 132 -18.06 5.03 8.33
N TYR A 133 -17.74 4.38 7.21
CA TYR A 133 -17.29 5.06 6.00
C TYR A 133 -18.28 6.12 5.51
N GLY A 134 -19.57 5.82 5.47
CA GLY A 134 -20.57 6.82 5.07
C GLY A 134 -20.66 8.05 5.97
N GLU A 135 -20.53 7.91 7.30
CA GLU A 135 -20.50 9.07 8.19
C GLU A 135 -19.23 9.91 7.99
N ASP A 136 -18.10 9.25 7.77
CA ASP A 136 -16.82 9.89 7.51
C ASP A 136 -16.82 10.66 6.18
N SER A 137 -17.29 10.07 5.09
CA SER A 137 -17.37 10.76 3.79
C SER A 137 -18.26 12.01 3.85
N ILE A 138 -19.35 11.98 4.64
CA ILE A 138 -20.15 13.19 4.89
C ILE A 138 -19.32 14.26 5.61
N ALA A 139 -18.54 13.86 6.62
CA ALA A 139 -17.71 14.77 7.39
C ALA A 139 -16.62 15.39 6.50
N ALA A 140 -15.91 14.59 5.71
CA ALA A 140 -14.88 15.04 4.77
C ALA A 140 -15.45 16.07 3.77
N MET A 141 -16.58 15.76 3.10
CA MET A 141 -17.25 16.71 2.20
C MET A 141 -17.71 17.99 2.91
N SER A 142 -18.10 17.90 4.18
CA SER A 142 -18.50 19.07 4.96
C SER A 142 -17.30 19.96 5.30
N ASP A 143 -16.17 19.35 5.65
CA ASP A 143 -14.96 20.05 6.10
C ASP A 143 -14.19 20.66 4.92
N GLU A 144 -14.11 19.96 3.78
CA GLU A 144 -13.35 20.41 2.61
C GLU A 144 -14.15 21.24 1.62
N TYR A 145 -15.38 20.83 1.30
CA TYR A 145 -16.23 21.54 0.34
C TYR A 145 -17.24 22.49 1.01
N GLY A 146 -17.34 22.45 2.35
CA GLY A 146 -18.25 23.32 3.09
C GLY A 146 -19.73 22.94 2.94
N TYR A 147 -20.01 21.69 2.53
CA TYR A 147 -21.37 21.21 2.37
C TYR A 147 -22.08 21.09 3.72
N SER A 148 -23.39 21.35 3.73
CA SER A 148 -24.21 20.95 4.86
C SER A 148 -24.39 19.43 4.89
N TYR A 149 -24.69 18.87 6.07
CA TYR A 149 -24.97 17.44 6.24
C TYR A 149 -25.96 16.87 5.21
N LEU A 150 -26.99 17.64 4.81
CA LEU A 150 -27.97 17.19 3.82
C LEU A 150 -27.45 17.25 2.38
N GLU A 151 -26.58 18.22 2.07
CA GLU A 151 -25.92 18.34 0.77
C GLU A 151 -24.92 17.19 0.61
N ALA A 152 -24.00 17.00 1.56
CA ALA A 152 -23.03 15.90 1.53
C ALA A 152 -23.71 14.52 1.44
N LYS A 153 -24.80 14.30 2.20
CA LYS A 153 -25.58 13.06 2.10
C LYS A 153 -26.26 12.89 0.73
N SER A 154 -26.65 13.99 0.09
CA SER A 154 -27.19 13.96 -1.28
C SER A 154 -26.10 13.64 -2.30
N GLU A 155 -24.89 14.17 -2.12
CA GLU A 155 -23.75 13.89 -3.00
C GLU A 155 -23.32 12.43 -2.92
N LEU A 156 -23.24 11.83 -1.73
CA LEU A 156 -22.99 10.39 -1.60
C LEU A 156 -23.99 9.54 -2.38
N TRP A 157 -25.27 9.92 -2.38
CA TRP A 157 -26.26 9.23 -3.21
C TRP A 157 -26.00 9.43 -4.71
N GLN A 158 -25.60 10.63 -5.14
CA GLN A 158 -25.29 10.92 -6.54
C GLN A 158 -24.08 10.10 -7.01
N ILE A 159 -23.01 10.06 -6.21
CA ILE A 159 -21.81 9.25 -6.45
C ILE A 159 -22.24 7.81 -6.72
N TYR A 160 -22.94 7.21 -5.76
CA TYR A 160 -23.44 5.84 -5.87
C TYR A 160 -24.32 5.61 -7.11
N ALA A 161 -25.24 6.53 -7.41
CA ALA A 161 -26.18 6.40 -8.52
C ALA A 161 -25.55 6.68 -9.89
N SER A 162 -24.43 7.39 -9.95
CA SER A 162 -23.85 7.90 -11.20
C SER A 162 -22.73 7.02 -11.78
N LYS A 163 -22.26 6.03 -11.03
CA LYS A 163 -21.25 5.05 -11.46
C LYS A 163 -21.55 4.44 -12.83
N ASP A 164 -22.74 3.86 -12.95
CA ASP A 164 -23.16 3.18 -14.17
C ASP A 164 -24.70 3.15 -14.31
N ALA A 165 -25.17 2.60 -15.44
CA ALA A 165 -26.59 2.55 -15.76
C ALA A 165 -27.39 1.59 -14.86
N GLU A 166 -26.79 0.51 -14.38
CA GLU A 166 -27.41 -0.45 -13.47
C GLU A 166 -27.51 0.14 -12.06
N SER A 167 -26.44 0.74 -11.55
CA SER A 167 -26.41 1.47 -10.28
C SER A 167 -27.45 2.59 -10.26
N MET A 168 -27.55 3.38 -11.34
CA MET A 168 -28.59 4.40 -11.51
C MET A 168 -30.00 3.79 -11.48
N ALA A 169 -30.22 2.68 -12.19
CA ALA A 169 -31.51 2.01 -12.22
C ALA A 169 -31.88 1.44 -10.84
N ARG A 170 -30.92 0.84 -10.13
CA ARG A 170 -31.05 0.28 -8.79
C ARG A 170 -31.42 1.37 -7.78
N MET A 171 -30.67 2.48 -7.74
CA MET A 171 -30.95 3.60 -6.84
C MET A 171 -32.31 4.25 -7.09
N ASN A 172 -32.65 4.48 -8.36
CA ASN A 172 -33.99 4.98 -8.73
C ASN A 172 -35.11 4.00 -8.30
N LYS A 173 -34.84 2.69 -8.37
CA LYS A 173 -35.80 1.67 -7.98
C LYS A 173 -35.96 1.58 -6.46
N ILE A 174 -34.87 1.65 -5.70
CA ILE A 174 -34.87 1.71 -4.22
C ILE A 174 -35.69 2.89 -3.73
N ASN A 175 -35.51 4.05 -4.37
CA ASN A 175 -36.16 5.30 -3.98
C ASN A 175 -37.52 5.54 -4.68
N GLN A 176 -38.04 4.57 -5.45
CA GLN A 176 -39.25 4.73 -6.26
C GLN A 176 -40.48 5.16 -5.45
N TYR A 177 -40.64 4.62 -4.23
CA TYR A 177 -41.81 4.86 -3.37
C TYR A 177 -41.54 5.83 -2.22
N ASP A 178 -40.30 5.86 -1.71
CA ASP A 178 -39.81 6.79 -0.70
C ASP A 178 -38.45 7.30 -1.18
N SER A 179 -38.36 8.59 -1.49
CA SER A 179 -37.15 9.19 -2.03
C SER A 179 -35.96 9.15 -1.06
N ASN A 180 -36.21 8.86 0.21
CA ASN A 180 -35.19 8.77 1.26
C ASN A 180 -34.91 7.33 1.68
N ASN A 181 -35.32 6.32 0.90
CA ASN A 181 -35.20 4.92 1.30
C ASN A 181 -33.73 4.48 1.41
N PHE A 182 -32.90 4.77 0.40
CA PHE A 182 -31.46 4.48 0.43
C PHE A 182 -30.80 5.01 1.71
N ASN A 183 -31.03 6.29 2.00
CA ASN A 183 -30.50 7.00 3.15
C ASN A 183 -30.91 6.41 4.51
N ARG A 184 -31.96 5.58 4.55
CA ARG A 184 -32.48 4.92 5.75
C ARG A 184 -32.02 3.48 5.87
N SER A 185 -31.85 2.76 4.75
CA SER A 185 -31.59 1.32 4.77
C SER A 185 -30.16 0.95 4.39
N LEU A 186 -29.54 1.65 3.46
CA LEU A 186 -28.28 1.26 2.80
C LEU A 186 -27.18 2.32 2.93
N PHE A 187 -27.46 3.43 3.62
CA PHE A 187 -26.47 4.48 3.85
C PHE A 187 -25.16 3.93 4.46
N GLY A 188 -24.04 4.29 3.84
CA GLY A 188 -22.68 3.99 4.28
C GLY A 188 -22.14 2.62 3.86
N VAL A 189 -22.88 1.84 3.08
CA VAL A 189 -22.38 0.60 2.48
C VAL A 189 -21.70 0.96 1.16
N SER A 190 -20.53 0.38 0.87
CA SER A 190 -19.97 0.30 -0.49
C SER A 190 -20.93 -0.44 -1.43
N ASP A 191 -20.61 -0.57 -2.70
CA ASP A 191 -21.43 -1.27 -3.69
C ASP A 191 -20.78 -2.59 -4.06
N PRO A 192 -21.29 -3.72 -3.53
CA PRO A 192 -20.76 -5.08 -3.79
C PRO A 192 -20.82 -5.54 -5.24
N THR A 193 -21.22 -4.66 -6.16
CA THR A 193 -21.33 -4.95 -7.58
C THR A 193 -20.43 -4.03 -8.40
N SER A 194 -19.57 -3.26 -7.74
CA SER A 194 -18.71 -2.25 -8.32
C SER A 194 -17.44 -2.14 -7.50
N SER A 195 -16.33 -2.61 -8.06
CA SER A 195 -15.00 -2.60 -7.44
C SER A 195 -14.44 -1.22 -7.04
N ASP A 196 -15.15 -0.14 -7.36
CA ASP A 196 -14.80 1.26 -7.09
C ASP A 196 -16.13 1.99 -6.87
N SER A 197 -16.45 2.24 -5.60
CA SER A 197 -17.78 2.63 -5.15
C SER A 197 -18.02 4.12 -5.19
N ASP A 198 -16.97 4.92 -5.15
CA ASP A 198 -17.03 6.37 -5.28
C ASP A 198 -16.51 6.93 -6.61
N GLY A 199 -15.88 6.08 -7.41
CA GLY A 199 -15.48 6.36 -8.79
C GLY A 199 -14.23 7.21 -8.89
N ASP A 200 -13.37 7.22 -7.87
CA ASP A 200 -12.13 7.99 -7.86
C ASP A 200 -10.98 7.30 -8.64
N GLY A 201 -11.13 5.99 -8.91
CA GLY A 201 -10.17 5.16 -9.65
C GLY A 201 -9.32 4.24 -8.79
N ILE A 202 -9.50 4.22 -7.47
CA ILE A 202 -8.92 3.27 -6.53
C ILE A 202 -9.97 2.18 -6.20
N PRO A 203 -9.60 0.89 -6.12
CA PRO A 203 -10.57 -0.14 -5.77
C PRO A 203 -10.96 -0.14 -4.28
N ASP A 204 -12.23 -0.44 -3.96
CA ASP A 204 -12.73 -0.42 -2.57
C ASP A 204 -11.94 -1.38 -1.67
N GLY A 205 -11.59 -2.56 -2.19
CA GLY A 205 -10.76 -3.53 -1.49
C GLY A 205 -9.36 -3.00 -1.13
N TRP A 206 -8.75 -2.16 -1.98
CA TRP A 206 -7.48 -1.48 -1.69
C TRP A 206 -7.67 -0.44 -0.59
N GLU A 207 -8.72 0.38 -0.72
CA GLU A 207 -8.99 1.43 0.25
C GLU A 207 -9.30 0.84 1.62
N TRP A 208 -10.13 -0.21 1.69
CA TRP A 208 -10.37 -0.96 2.91
C TRP A 208 -9.09 -1.61 3.46
N CYS A 209 -8.23 -2.15 2.60
CA CYS A 209 -6.95 -2.75 3.00
C CYS A 209 -6.03 -1.79 3.75
N TYR A 210 -6.01 -0.50 3.41
CA TYR A 210 -5.09 0.48 4.01
C TYR A 210 -5.77 1.57 4.84
N SER A 211 -7.09 1.48 5.00
CA SER A 211 -7.86 2.43 5.80
C SER A 211 -7.42 2.45 7.27
N SER A 212 -7.04 3.64 7.74
CA SER A 212 -6.67 3.94 9.12
C SER A 212 -7.20 5.32 9.51
N PHE A 213 -7.73 5.47 10.72
CA PHE A 213 -8.32 6.74 11.14
C PHE A 213 -7.30 7.59 11.91
N ASN A 214 -7.37 8.91 11.78
CA ASN A 214 -6.51 9.85 12.52
C ASN A 214 -5.01 9.59 12.24
N MET A 215 -4.67 9.57 10.95
CA MET A 215 -3.28 9.52 10.49
C MET A 215 -2.60 10.90 10.60
N PRO A 216 -1.25 10.97 10.50
CA PRO A 216 -0.51 12.20 10.70
C PRO A 216 -1.00 13.41 9.89
N ASP A 217 -1.35 13.21 8.61
CA ASP A 217 -1.72 14.31 7.71
C ASP A 217 -2.96 15.10 8.15
N LEU A 218 -2.97 16.38 7.80
CA LEU A 218 -4.05 17.27 8.19
C LEU A 218 -5.40 16.86 7.62
N THR A 219 -5.45 16.27 6.42
CA THR A 219 -6.70 15.78 5.82
C THR A 219 -7.17 14.47 6.44
N THR A 220 -6.29 13.72 7.12
CA THR A 220 -6.62 12.41 7.70
C THR A 220 -6.76 12.42 9.23
N GLN A 221 -6.44 13.53 9.91
CA GLN A 221 -6.50 13.65 11.37
C GLN A 221 -7.89 13.37 11.99
N ASN A 222 -8.98 13.63 11.27
CA ASN A 222 -10.34 13.31 11.73
C ASN A 222 -11.14 12.50 10.71
N HIS A 223 -10.43 11.81 9.82
CA HIS A 223 -11.00 11.03 8.74
C HIS A 223 -10.33 9.66 8.63
N TRP A 224 -10.96 8.74 7.90
CA TRP A 224 -10.26 7.56 7.41
C TRP A 224 -9.27 8.00 6.32
N SER A 225 -8.06 7.44 6.33
CA SER A 225 -7.00 7.76 5.36
C SER A 225 -7.35 7.33 3.94
N SER A 226 -8.16 6.29 3.81
CA SER A 226 -8.76 5.78 2.58
C SER A 226 -10.14 5.20 2.94
N ASN A 227 -11.11 5.36 2.06
CA ASN A 227 -12.53 5.14 2.34
C ASN A 227 -13.30 4.96 1.01
N PRO A 228 -13.82 3.74 0.74
CA PRO A 228 -14.59 3.38 -0.47
C PRO A 228 -15.78 4.26 -0.90
N LEU A 229 -16.13 5.25 -0.09
CA LEU A 229 -17.26 6.14 -0.29
C LEU A 229 -16.85 7.62 -0.34
N ASN A 230 -15.56 7.94 -0.22
CA ASN A 230 -15.04 9.30 -0.14
C ASN A 230 -14.06 9.61 -1.29
N PRO A 231 -14.54 10.14 -2.43
CA PRO A 231 -13.67 10.38 -3.59
C PRO A 231 -12.67 11.54 -3.40
N LEU A 232 -12.62 12.13 -2.21
CA LEU A 232 -11.67 13.18 -1.83
C LEU A 232 -10.34 12.60 -1.33
N ASP A 233 -10.35 11.37 -0.81
CA ASP A 233 -9.16 10.78 -0.21
C ASP A 233 -8.16 10.25 -1.24
N ILE A 234 -8.51 10.20 -2.52
CA ILE A 234 -7.57 10.06 -3.64
C ILE A 234 -6.34 10.98 -3.53
N ASP A 235 -6.55 12.17 -2.96
CA ASP A 235 -5.55 13.23 -2.79
C ASP A 235 -4.96 13.28 -1.36
N TYR A 236 -5.31 12.35 -0.47
CA TYR A 236 -4.75 12.28 0.88
C TYR A 236 -3.40 11.57 0.88
N ASP A 237 -2.46 12.06 1.69
CA ASP A 237 -1.15 11.45 1.96
C ASP A 237 -1.11 11.15 3.46
N GLY A 238 -1.64 9.99 3.87
CA GLY A 238 -1.95 9.72 5.27
C GLY A 238 -0.71 9.76 6.18
N ASP A 239 0.36 9.10 5.77
CA ASP A 239 1.60 8.93 6.52
C ASP A 239 2.63 10.05 6.32
N GLN A 240 2.36 11.02 5.43
CA GLN A 240 3.20 12.18 5.13
C GLN A 240 4.58 11.79 4.63
N ASP A 241 4.64 10.84 3.72
CA ASP A 241 5.89 10.28 3.22
C ASP A 241 6.36 10.95 1.90
N GLY A 242 5.59 11.90 1.39
CA GLY A 242 5.94 12.78 0.27
C GLY A 242 7.15 13.71 0.48
N TRP A 243 7.35 14.63 -0.47
CA TRP A 243 8.47 15.57 -0.48
C TRP A 243 8.05 17.00 -0.11
N TYR A 244 8.08 17.29 1.20
CA TYR A 244 7.55 18.54 1.79
C TYR A 244 8.58 19.67 2.04
N ASP A 245 9.89 19.40 1.95
CA ASP A 245 10.94 20.38 2.28
C ASP A 245 11.67 20.94 1.05
N ARG A 246 10.98 20.95 -0.09
CA ARG A 246 11.51 21.40 -1.38
C ARG A 246 11.92 22.86 -1.38
N THR A 247 13.10 23.11 -1.93
CA THR A 247 13.70 24.42 -2.13
C THR A 247 13.84 24.77 -3.62
N SER A 248 14.29 25.99 -3.92
CA SER A 248 14.56 26.40 -5.30
C SER A 248 15.79 25.75 -5.93
N PHE A 249 16.61 25.04 -5.14
CA PHE A 249 17.80 24.34 -5.62
C PHE A 249 17.51 22.90 -6.03
N ASP A 250 16.40 22.34 -5.55
CA ASP A 250 16.01 20.96 -5.80
C ASP A 250 15.51 20.74 -7.24
N THR A 251 15.98 19.64 -7.81
CA THR A 251 15.74 19.15 -9.16
C THR A 251 15.02 17.81 -9.01
N PRO A 252 13.70 17.78 -9.27
CA PRO A 252 12.96 16.53 -9.23
C PRO A 252 13.54 15.50 -10.18
N ALA A 253 13.50 14.24 -9.76
CA ALA A 253 13.87 13.12 -10.61
C ALA A 253 12.92 13.02 -11.82
N PRO A 254 13.37 12.42 -12.93
CA PRO A 254 12.46 12.04 -14.01
C PRO A 254 11.30 11.19 -13.46
N GLN A 255 10.07 11.54 -13.83
CA GLN A 255 8.87 10.79 -13.45
C GLN A 255 8.56 9.73 -14.51
N GLY A 256 8.10 8.57 -14.07
CA GLY A 256 7.90 7.43 -14.95
C GLY A 256 7.56 6.16 -14.18
N SER A 257 7.71 5.02 -14.86
CA SER A 257 7.37 3.71 -14.33
C SER A 257 8.57 2.76 -14.34
N TRP A 258 8.63 1.91 -13.31
CA TRP A 258 9.61 0.85 -13.20
C TRP A 258 9.04 -0.47 -13.72
N GLN A 259 9.77 -1.14 -14.60
CA GLN A 259 9.43 -2.49 -15.04
C GLN A 259 10.69 -3.35 -15.12
N SER A 260 10.73 -4.42 -14.32
CA SER A 260 11.88 -5.35 -14.28
C SER A 260 13.22 -4.61 -14.08
N ARG A 261 13.28 -3.71 -13.09
CA ARG A 261 14.47 -2.87 -12.77
C ARG A 261 14.95 -2.00 -13.93
N THR A 262 14.03 -1.62 -14.82
CA THR A 262 14.29 -0.67 -15.90
C THR A 262 13.30 0.47 -15.80
N PHE A 263 13.82 1.67 -15.59
CA PHE A 263 13.01 2.89 -15.55
C PHE A 263 12.63 3.36 -16.96
N THR A 264 11.35 3.67 -17.16
CA THR A 264 10.83 4.30 -18.36
C THR A 264 10.18 5.62 -18.00
N GLN A 265 10.79 6.72 -18.44
CA GLN A 265 10.21 8.04 -18.26
C GLN A 265 8.89 8.18 -19.04
N ASP A 266 7.82 8.59 -18.35
CA ASP A 266 6.51 8.81 -18.92
C ASP A 266 5.78 9.97 -18.21
N GLY A 267 4.54 10.27 -18.63
CA GLY A 267 3.71 11.26 -17.94
C GLY A 267 4.23 12.70 -17.92
N LEU A 268 3.66 13.48 -17.00
CA LEU A 268 4.06 14.87 -16.74
C LEU A 268 5.26 14.89 -15.79
N GLN A 269 6.23 15.74 -16.10
CA GLN A 269 7.42 15.90 -15.28
C GLN A 269 7.22 17.02 -14.26
N ILE A 270 7.75 16.80 -13.05
CA ILE A 270 7.67 17.78 -11.96
C ILE A 270 8.65 18.91 -12.25
N ILE A 271 8.17 20.15 -12.09
CA ILE A 271 8.97 21.34 -12.33
C ILE A 271 9.82 21.63 -11.08
N SER A 272 11.09 22.00 -11.30
CA SER A 272 11.97 22.47 -10.23
C SER A 272 11.40 23.71 -9.53
N GLY A 273 11.57 23.77 -8.20
CA GLY A 273 11.10 24.87 -7.39
C GLY A 273 10.58 24.43 -6.02
N PRO A 274 10.36 25.38 -5.11
CA PRO A 274 9.81 25.09 -3.79
C PRO A 274 8.34 24.70 -3.87
N GLY A 275 7.89 23.98 -2.85
CA GLY A 275 6.49 23.61 -2.65
C GLY A 275 6.32 22.12 -2.41
N ASP A 276 5.36 21.79 -1.58
CA ASP A 276 5.13 20.44 -1.08
C ASP A 276 4.61 19.53 -2.20
N LEU A 277 5.08 18.27 -2.19
CA LEU A 277 4.58 17.21 -3.04
C LEU A 277 4.09 16.08 -2.14
N PRO A 278 2.80 16.04 -1.80
CA PRO A 278 2.23 14.88 -1.12
C PRO A 278 2.30 13.66 -2.05
N PHE A 279 2.56 12.49 -1.47
CA PHE A 279 2.48 11.20 -2.14
C PHE A 279 1.12 10.59 -1.80
N THR A 280 0.15 10.92 -2.64
CA THR A 280 -1.26 10.69 -2.30
C THR A 280 -1.68 9.23 -2.55
N ASN A 281 -2.82 8.81 -2.01
CA ASN A 281 -3.38 7.46 -2.18
C ASN A 281 -3.37 6.95 -3.64
N ILE A 282 -3.63 7.82 -4.62
CA ILE A 282 -3.56 7.39 -6.03
C ILE A 282 -2.14 7.18 -6.53
N MET A 283 -1.18 7.98 -6.06
CA MET A 283 0.24 7.81 -6.40
C MET A 283 0.79 6.55 -5.76
N GLU A 284 0.40 6.32 -4.51
CA GLU A 284 0.62 5.12 -3.74
C GLU A 284 0.10 3.86 -4.47
N TYR A 285 -1.17 3.88 -4.89
CA TYR A 285 -1.79 2.81 -5.66
C TYR A 285 -1.02 2.52 -6.98
N TRP A 286 -0.62 3.56 -7.72
CA TRP A 286 0.12 3.38 -8.97
C TRP A 286 1.57 2.91 -8.80
N ASN A 287 2.21 3.25 -7.70
CA ASN A 287 3.55 2.77 -7.36
C ASN A 287 3.52 1.45 -6.55
N ASN A 288 2.33 0.94 -6.23
CA ASN A 288 2.11 -0.28 -5.48
C ASN A 288 2.76 -0.24 -4.07
N THR A 289 2.74 0.94 -3.45
CA THR A 289 3.22 1.25 -2.09
C THR A 289 2.04 1.23 -1.09
N ARG A 290 2.25 1.67 0.16
CA ARG A 290 1.28 1.54 1.25
C ARG A 290 1.00 2.89 1.96
N PRO A 291 -0.24 3.42 1.92
CA PRO A 291 -0.50 4.80 2.36
C PRO A 291 -0.55 4.90 3.90
N ASP A 292 -0.38 3.76 4.57
CA ASP A 292 -0.28 3.62 6.01
C ASP A 292 1.16 3.41 6.50
N MET A 293 2.15 3.45 5.59
CA MET A 293 3.55 3.15 5.86
C MET A 293 4.50 3.89 4.89
N ASN A 294 5.33 4.74 5.47
CA ASN A 294 6.25 5.62 4.77
C ASN A 294 7.46 4.98 4.04
N ASP A 295 7.59 3.66 4.04
CA ASP A 295 8.74 2.90 3.52
C ASP A 295 8.29 1.47 3.21
N SER A 296 7.83 1.27 1.99
CA SER A 296 7.15 0.04 1.56
C SER A 296 8.09 -1.14 1.32
N ASP A 297 9.36 -0.91 1.00
CA ASP A 297 10.35 -1.98 0.82
C ASP A 297 11.31 -2.16 2.01
N GLY A 298 11.22 -1.27 3.00
CA GLY A 298 11.89 -1.38 4.27
C GLY A 298 13.36 -1.00 4.21
N ASP A 299 13.75 -0.15 3.26
CA ASP A 299 15.14 0.20 2.99
C ASP A 299 15.61 1.50 3.65
N SER A 300 14.71 2.27 4.27
CA SER A 300 15.01 3.49 5.03
C SER A 300 15.74 3.21 6.37
N ILE A 301 16.81 2.42 6.34
CA ILE A 301 17.59 1.94 7.49
C ILE A 301 18.78 2.82 7.85
N SER A 302 19.03 3.86 7.04
CA SER A 302 20.12 4.82 7.27
C SER A 302 19.85 5.62 8.55
N MET A 303 20.92 5.95 9.29
CA MET A 303 20.81 6.69 10.56
C MET A 303 21.42 8.07 10.44
N ARG A 304 20.64 9.10 10.75
CA ARG A 304 21.06 10.50 10.79
C ARG A 304 21.65 10.84 12.15
N ARG A 305 22.91 11.28 12.18
CA ARG A 305 23.61 11.70 13.40
C ARG A 305 23.84 13.21 13.42
N GLU A 306 23.29 13.88 14.42
CA GLU A 306 23.66 15.27 14.71
C GLU A 306 24.64 15.35 15.89
N GLY A 307 25.59 16.28 15.81
CA GLY A 307 26.49 16.62 16.91
C GLY A 307 27.89 17.03 16.46
N VAL A 308 28.70 17.51 17.41
CA VAL A 308 30.05 18.03 17.13
C VAL A 308 31.13 17.07 17.63
N GLY A 309 32.06 16.71 16.74
CA GLY A 309 33.13 15.77 17.07
C GLY A 309 32.57 14.42 17.51
N GLN A 310 32.96 13.95 18.69
CA GLN A 310 32.48 12.69 19.25
C GLN A 310 31.15 12.81 20.03
N MET A 311 30.63 14.03 20.26
CA MET A 311 29.36 14.21 20.99
C MET A 311 28.19 14.08 20.03
N THR A 312 27.24 13.21 20.36
CA THR A 312 25.99 12.99 19.60
C THR A 312 24.85 13.69 20.33
N THR A 313 24.10 14.54 19.64
CA THR A 313 22.90 15.20 20.16
C THR A 313 21.62 14.55 19.66
N LEU A 314 21.66 13.96 18.46
CA LEU A 314 20.55 13.24 17.84
C LEU A 314 21.08 12.03 17.07
N TYR A 315 20.34 10.93 17.14
CA TYR A 315 20.64 9.71 16.38
C TYR A 315 19.31 8.98 16.13
N GLU A 316 18.77 9.16 14.94
CA GLU A 316 17.46 8.67 14.52
C GLU A 316 17.54 8.11 13.09
N LEU A 317 16.49 7.41 12.67
CA LEU A 317 16.34 6.94 11.29
C LEU A 317 16.26 8.14 10.34
N ASP A 318 16.91 8.01 9.19
CA ASP A 318 16.88 8.98 8.10
C ASP A 318 15.77 8.57 7.12
N TRP A 319 14.62 9.23 7.23
CA TRP A 319 13.46 9.02 6.35
C TRP A 319 13.61 9.72 5.00
N ASN A 320 14.82 9.71 4.46
CA ASN A 320 15.06 10.29 3.14
C ASN A 320 14.71 9.32 2.02
N LEU A 321 14.66 8.02 2.24
CA LEU A 321 14.12 7.05 1.29
C LEU A 321 12.70 6.65 1.70
N SER A 322 11.84 7.65 1.89
CA SER A 322 10.41 7.38 1.97
C SER A 322 9.84 7.21 0.57
N ASP A 323 8.75 6.47 0.42
CA ASP A 323 8.24 6.06 -0.90
C ASP A 323 8.05 7.29 -1.82
N GLY A 324 7.41 8.33 -1.29
CA GLY A 324 7.24 9.59 -2.02
C GLY A 324 8.54 10.30 -2.39
N ARG A 325 9.57 10.28 -1.53
CA ARG A 325 10.88 10.89 -1.83
C ARG A 325 11.66 10.09 -2.85
N GLU A 326 11.60 8.77 -2.78
CA GLU A 326 12.22 7.88 -3.74
C GLU A 326 11.71 8.17 -5.15
N VAL A 327 10.39 8.33 -5.30
CA VAL A 327 9.76 8.68 -6.58
C VAL A 327 10.08 10.11 -7.01
N PHE A 328 9.93 11.11 -6.12
CA PHE A 328 10.01 12.51 -6.52
C PHE A 328 11.44 13.08 -6.57
N LYS A 329 12.31 12.71 -5.64
CA LYS A 329 13.65 13.28 -5.47
C LYS A 329 14.73 12.41 -6.08
N TYR A 330 14.70 11.11 -5.80
CA TYR A 330 15.82 10.21 -6.15
C TYR A 330 15.61 9.49 -7.47
N GLY A 331 14.36 9.28 -7.89
CA GLY A 331 14.02 8.58 -9.13
C GLY A 331 14.27 7.09 -9.06
N ILE A 332 14.06 6.51 -7.87
CA ILE A 332 14.28 5.09 -7.57
C ILE A 332 12.93 4.41 -7.31
N ASN A 333 12.93 3.08 -7.19
CA ASN A 333 11.72 2.28 -7.07
C ASN A 333 11.41 2.01 -5.60
N PRO A 334 10.34 2.59 -5.01
CA PRO A 334 10.02 2.47 -3.58
C PRO A 334 9.54 1.07 -3.14
N ARG A 335 9.68 0.09 -4.02
CA ARG A 335 9.26 -1.30 -3.84
C ARG A 335 10.39 -2.29 -4.06
N ASP A 336 11.60 -1.78 -4.27
CA ASP A 336 12.78 -2.58 -4.54
C ASP A 336 14.03 -1.88 -4.01
N ASN A 337 14.46 -2.27 -2.81
CA ASN A 337 15.70 -1.92 -2.09
C ASN A 337 17.02 -2.05 -2.92
N ASP A 338 16.94 -2.45 -4.19
CA ASP A 338 18.04 -2.53 -5.16
C ASP A 338 17.42 -2.28 -6.55
N SER A 339 17.09 -1.01 -6.80
CA SER A 339 16.24 -0.53 -7.89
C SER A 339 16.75 -0.93 -9.28
N ASP A 340 18.05 -0.88 -9.50
CA ASP A 340 18.69 -1.22 -10.77
C ASP A 340 19.24 -2.65 -10.84
N GLY A 341 19.38 -3.30 -9.67
CA GLY A 341 19.75 -4.69 -9.57
C GLY A 341 21.23 -5.01 -9.68
N ASP A 342 22.09 -4.07 -9.35
CA ASP A 342 23.54 -4.25 -9.43
C ASP A 342 24.20 -4.83 -8.16
N MET A 343 23.37 -5.17 -7.16
CA MET A 343 23.75 -5.71 -5.85
C MET A 343 24.26 -4.66 -4.86
N LEU A 344 24.16 -3.37 -5.17
CA LEU A 344 24.26 -2.29 -4.21
C LEU A 344 22.83 -1.87 -3.81
N PRO A 345 22.48 -1.97 -2.51
CA PRO A 345 21.17 -1.51 -2.08
C PRO A 345 21.03 0.01 -2.16
N ASP A 346 19.81 0.49 -2.42
CA ASP A 346 19.49 1.90 -2.64
C ASP A 346 19.91 2.77 -1.44
N TRP A 347 19.57 2.35 -0.21
CA TRP A 347 20.04 3.02 1.01
C TRP A 347 21.56 3.18 1.11
N TYR A 348 22.33 2.21 0.60
CA TYR A 348 23.78 2.24 0.66
C TYR A 348 24.32 3.25 -0.34
N GLU A 349 23.77 3.28 -1.54
CA GLU A 349 24.12 4.21 -2.60
C GLU A 349 23.69 5.63 -2.28
N TYR A 350 22.50 5.83 -1.75
CA TYR A 350 22.08 7.10 -1.16
C TYR A 350 23.07 7.58 -0.09
N ALA A 351 23.38 6.73 0.90
CA ALA A 351 24.25 7.13 2.01
C ALA A 351 25.71 7.43 1.59
N ARG A 352 26.15 6.96 0.41
CA ARG A 352 27.55 7.09 -0.07
C ARG A 352 27.70 8.00 -1.27
N GLY A 353 26.75 7.99 -2.18
CA GLY A 353 26.75 8.62 -3.49
C GLY A 353 25.97 9.92 -3.55
N TRP A 354 24.88 10.06 -2.78
CA TRP A 354 24.05 11.26 -2.83
C TRP A 354 24.80 12.50 -2.34
N ASN A 355 24.76 13.56 -3.14
CA ASN A 355 25.37 14.85 -2.83
C ASN A 355 24.33 15.96 -2.90
N GLU A 356 23.79 16.32 -1.74
CA GLU A 356 22.79 17.39 -1.57
C GLU A 356 23.24 18.75 -2.17
N GLY A 357 24.55 19.02 -2.24
CA GLY A 357 25.06 20.27 -2.81
C GLY A 357 25.04 20.31 -4.34
N ASN A 358 25.11 19.14 -4.98
CA ASN A 358 25.03 18.98 -6.44
C ASN A 358 23.66 18.46 -6.91
N ASP A 359 22.83 18.00 -5.97
CA ASP A 359 21.51 17.42 -6.17
C ASP A 359 21.54 16.23 -7.15
N ASN A 360 22.50 15.34 -6.92
CA ASN A 360 22.69 14.11 -7.69
C ASN A 360 23.65 13.15 -6.97
N TYR A 361 23.80 11.96 -7.54
CA TYR A 361 24.70 10.89 -7.07
C TYR A 361 26.18 11.09 -7.46
N SER A 362 26.70 12.32 -7.45
CA SER A 362 28.13 12.59 -7.68
C SER A 362 28.83 13.05 -6.41
N THR A 363 29.74 12.24 -5.89
CA THR A 363 30.38 12.49 -4.59
C THR A 363 31.91 12.55 -4.69
N TRP A 364 32.51 13.49 -3.93
CA TRP A 364 33.95 13.71 -3.85
C TRP A 364 34.50 13.26 -2.50
N MET A 365 35.17 12.10 -2.46
CA MET A 365 35.70 11.54 -1.21
C MET A 365 37.16 11.13 -1.31
N LYS A 366 37.80 11.10 -0.14
CA LYS A 366 39.20 10.68 0.04
C LYS A 366 39.29 9.16 0.18
N ILE A 367 39.04 8.45 -0.92
CA ILE A 367 38.90 6.98 -0.95
C ILE A 367 39.96 6.30 -1.82
N GLN A 368 40.55 7.02 -2.77
CA GLN A 368 41.46 6.43 -3.75
C GLN A 368 42.79 6.01 -3.12
N VAL A 369 43.10 4.71 -3.13
CA VAL A 369 44.33 4.13 -2.62
C VAL A 369 45.52 4.61 -3.43
N TRP A 370 46.50 5.16 -2.71
CA TRP A 370 47.83 5.42 -3.24
C TRP A 370 48.69 4.17 -3.06
N TRP A 371 49.11 3.60 -4.19
CA TRP A 371 50.05 2.48 -4.26
C TRP A 371 51.51 2.95 -4.31
N ASP A 372 52.33 2.43 -3.39
CA ASP A 372 53.79 2.59 -3.43
C ASP A 372 54.41 1.43 -4.22
N ASP A 373 55.19 1.75 -5.26
CA ASP A 373 55.86 0.78 -6.12
C ASP A 373 57.13 0.24 -5.42
N THR A 374 57.04 -0.97 -4.88
CA THR A 374 58.18 -1.67 -4.25
C THR A 374 58.90 -2.63 -5.21
N GLY A 375 58.64 -2.53 -6.52
CA GLY A 375 59.33 -3.27 -7.59
C GLY A 375 58.70 -4.59 -7.98
N SER A 376 58.40 -5.50 -7.04
CA SER A 376 57.85 -6.84 -7.37
C SER A 376 56.34 -6.97 -7.14
N CYS A 377 55.80 -6.22 -6.19
CA CYS A 377 54.37 -6.04 -5.92
C CYS A 377 54.20 -4.66 -5.27
N PRO A 378 53.39 -3.74 -5.79
CA PRO A 378 53.08 -2.53 -5.07
C PRO A 378 52.24 -2.86 -3.84
N THR A 379 52.39 -2.01 -2.84
CA THR A 379 51.70 -2.13 -1.56
C THR A 379 50.87 -0.88 -1.36
N ALA A 380 49.66 -1.07 -0.81
CA ALA A 380 48.83 0.04 -0.34
C ALA A 380 49.36 0.60 0.99
N LEU A 381 50.29 -0.10 1.67
CA LEU A 381 50.88 0.36 2.92
C LEU A 381 51.88 1.48 2.66
N TYR A 382 51.73 2.58 3.39
CA TYR A 382 52.64 3.71 3.29
C TYR A 382 53.87 3.48 4.16
N TYR A 383 55.07 3.58 3.59
CA TYR A 383 56.32 3.57 4.35
C TYR A 383 56.75 5.00 4.69
N ASN A 384 56.84 5.31 5.98
CA ASN A 384 57.27 6.62 6.43
C ASN A 384 58.81 6.68 6.52
N ASP A 385 59.45 7.23 5.48
CA ASP A 385 60.92 7.39 5.40
C ASP A 385 61.53 8.15 6.60
N SER A 386 60.73 8.93 7.33
CA SER A 386 61.21 9.73 8.47
C SER A 386 61.17 8.99 9.81
N THR A 387 60.27 8.02 9.97
CA THR A 387 60.14 7.24 11.22
C THR A 387 60.56 5.78 11.06
N GLY A 388 60.61 5.27 9.82
CA GLY A 388 60.87 3.88 9.50
C GLY A 388 59.66 2.96 9.69
N ASP A 389 58.49 3.53 9.98
CA ASP A 389 57.26 2.78 10.27
C ASP A 389 56.43 2.51 9.01
N ILE A 390 55.66 1.43 9.04
CA ILE A 390 54.64 1.11 8.06
C ILE A 390 53.29 1.60 8.61
N GLU A 391 52.65 2.50 7.88
CA GLU A 391 51.39 3.14 8.27
C GLU A 391 50.22 2.67 7.39
N ARG A 392 49.01 3.15 7.72
CA ARG A 392 47.82 2.93 6.89
C ARG A 392 48.00 3.52 5.49
N ALA A 393 47.25 2.99 4.54
CA ALA A 393 47.26 3.49 3.17
C ALA A 393 46.98 4.99 3.10
N ARG A 394 47.75 5.68 2.25
CA ARG A 394 47.45 7.05 1.88
C ARG A 394 46.30 7.03 0.89
N LEU A 395 45.31 7.88 1.14
CA LEU A 395 44.16 8.03 0.27
C LEU A 395 44.22 9.38 -0.45
N ASN A 396 43.88 9.39 -1.73
CA ASN A 396 43.66 10.58 -2.55
C ASN A 396 42.16 10.85 -2.68
N TYR A 397 41.82 12.09 -2.97
CA TYR A 397 40.44 12.42 -3.31
C TYR A 397 40.14 12.04 -4.76
N THR A 398 38.97 11.46 -4.99
CA THR A 398 38.44 11.13 -6.32
C THR A 398 36.94 11.37 -6.35
N TRP A 399 36.42 11.64 -7.54
CA TRP A 399 34.99 11.64 -7.82
C TRP A 399 34.55 10.21 -8.08
N PHE A 400 33.34 9.87 -7.66
CA PHE A 400 32.67 8.63 -7.99
C PHE A 400 31.16 8.85 -7.99
N ASN A 401 30.44 7.94 -8.64
CA ASN A 401 28.99 7.92 -8.68
C ASN A 401 28.49 6.55 -8.19
N LEU A 402 27.36 6.56 -7.51
CA LEU A 402 26.57 5.40 -7.07
C LEU A 402 25.11 5.83 -7.16
N ASP A 403 24.53 5.67 -8.34
CA ASP A 403 23.19 6.08 -8.73
C ASP A 403 22.32 4.82 -8.75
N PRO A 404 21.37 4.65 -7.81
CA PRO A 404 20.59 3.42 -7.67
C PRO A 404 19.67 3.09 -8.85
N ALA A 405 19.58 3.99 -9.83
CA ALA A 405 18.88 3.75 -11.08
C ALA A 405 19.82 3.34 -12.25
N ASN A 406 21.11 3.18 -12.00
CA ASN A 406 22.13 2.95 -13.03
C ASN A 406 23.05 1.75 -12.71
N PRO A 407 22.74 0.56 -13.26
CA PRO A 407 23.35 -0.71 -12.83
C PRO A 407 24.81 -0.90 -13.29
N LEU A 408 25.38 0.12 -13.95
CA LEU A 408 26.73 0.10 -14.48
C LEU A 408 27.74 0.71 -13.52
N ASP A 409 27.34 1.47 -12.52
CA ASP A 409 28.28 2.14 -11.63
C ASP A 409 28.82 1.27 -10.50
N ALA A 410 28.15 0.18 -10.09
CA ALA A 410 28.80 -0.88 -9.31
C ALA A 410 29.98 -1.56 -10.03
N ASN A 411 30.17 -1.35 -11.34
CA ASN A 411 31.37 -1.83 -12.03
C ASN A 411 32.54 -0.84 -11.99
N GLN A 412 32.35 0.32 -11.37
CA GLN A 412 33.41 1.33 -11.22
C GLN A 412 34.30 1.00 -10.03
N ASP A 413 35.62 1.20 -10.20
CA ASP A 413 36.64 1.06 -9.15
C ASP A 413 37.32 2.43 -8.90
N PRO A 414 36.60 3.39 -8.29
CA PRO A 414 37.12 4.73 -8.06
C PRO A 414 38.20 4.75 -6.97
N ASP A 415 38.08 3.89 -5.96
CA ASP A 415 39.03 3.78 -4.87
C ASP A 415 40.31 3.04 -5.26
N ARG A 416 40.33 2.31 -6.39
CA ARG A 416 41.52 1.64 -6.92
C ARG A 416 42.20 0.77 -5.88
N ASP A 417 41.41 0.14 -5.01
CA ASP A 417 41.91 -0.63 -3.88
C ASP A 417 42.33 -2.07 -4.29
N GLY A 418 42.13 -2.42 -5.56
CA GLY A 418 42.55 -3.67 -6.19
C GLY A 418 43.41 -3.50 -7.44
N TRP A 419 44.29 -4.48 -7.67
CA TRP A 419 45.10 -4.60 -8.88
C TRP A 419 44.32 -5.38 -9.95
N TRP A 420 43.35 -4.72 -10.57
CA TRP A 420 42.47 -5.32 -11.58
C TRP A 420 43.02 -5.10 -13.00
N ASP A 421 43.79 -6.05 -13.52
CA ASP A 421 44.11 -6.11 -14.95
C ASP A 421 43.12 -7.02 -15.68
N CYS A 422 42.12 -6.42 -16.35
CA CYS A 422 41.16 -7.14 -17.20
C CYS A 422 41.62 -7.30 -18.65
N THR A 423 42.86 -6.93 -19.02
CA THR A 423 43.30 -6.88 -20.43
C THR A 423 43.66 -8.24 -21.05
N GLY A 424 43.39 -9.35 -20.35
CA GLY A 424 43.76 -10.71 -20.78
C GLY A 424 42.66 -11.76 -20.88
N ILE A 425 41.40 -11.46 -20.55
CA ILE A 425 40.32 -12.48 -20.51
C ILE A 425 39.46 -12.39 -21.78
N TYR A 426 39.38 -13.49 -22.52
CA TYR A 426 38.46 -13.63 -23.66
C TYR A 426 37.01 -13.46 -23.21
N LYS A 427 36.29 -12.52 -23.85
CA LYS A 427 34.86 -12.29 -23.65
C LYS A 427 34.06 -13.58 -23.89
N PHE A 428 33.55 -14.18 -22.82
CA PHE A 428 32.37 -15.05 -22.86
C PHE A 428 31.33 -14.50 -21.88
N PRO A 429 30.03 -14.56 -22.22
CA PRO A 429 28.98 -13.95 -21.41
C PRO A 429 28.66 -14.85 -20.21
N GLY A 430 28.77 -14.30 -19.01
CA GLY A 430 28.38 -14.95 -17.75
C GLY A 430 29.46 -15.88 -17.16
N ILE A 431 30.40 -15.33 -16.39
CA ILE A 431 30.94 -15.86 -15.12
C ILE A 431 32.15 -15.02 -14.68
N LEU A 432 32.16 -14.75 -13.38
CA LEU A 432 33.05 -13.95 -12.54
C LEU A 432 34.55 -14.22 -12.74
N CYS A 433 35.32 -13.13 -12.74
CA CYS A 433 36.77 -13.11 -12.60
C CYS A 433 37.20 -13.93 -11.37
N ASN A 434 38.03 -14.95 -11.59
CA ASN A 434 38.40 -15.90 -10.54
C ASN A 434 39.60 -15.37 -9.73
N SER A 435 39.27 -14.76 -8.59
CA SER A 435 40.01 -14.55 -7.32
C SER A 435 41.56 -14.44 -7.28
N ARG A 436 42.03 -13.40 -6.57
CA ARG A 436 42.22 -13.59 -5.12
C ARG A 436 41.20 -12.72 -4.38
N SER A 437 40.24 -13.41 -3.76
CA SER A 437 39.10 -12.95 -2.94
C SER A 437 38.07 -12.01 -3.57
N GLU A 438 36.87 -12.58 -3.79
CA GLU A 438 35.50 -12.07 -3.67
C GLU A 438 35.18 -10.60 -3.99
N PRO A 439 34.08 -10.32 -4.73
CA PRO A 439 33.56 -8.97 -4.87
C PRO A 439 33.12 -8.52 -3.48
N ARG A 440 33.81 -7.53 -2.94
CA ARG A 440 33.30 -6.76 -1.83
C ARG A 440 33.59 -5.31 -2.16
N PHE A 441 32.57 -4.58 -2.55
CA PHE A 441 32.45 -3.20 -2.12
C PHE A 441 32.62 -3.20 -0.60
N ALA A 442 33.84 -2.93 -0.16
CA ALA A 442 34.19 -2.90 1.24
C ALA A 442 34.48 -1.45 1.61
N PHE A 443 33.47 -0.58 1.53
CA PHE A 443 33.41 0.60 2.41
C PHE A 443 33.12 0.15 3.84
N SER A 444 33.99 -0.70 4.40
CA SER A 444 34.02 -0.92 5.83
C SER A 444 34.72 0.29 6.44
N GLY A 445 33.91 1.17 7.03
CA GLY A 445 34.40 2.07 8.05
C GLY A 445 35.24 1.27 9.04
N THR A 446 36.50 1.65 9.18
CA THR A 446 37.44 1.26 10.25
C THR A 446 38.10 -0.12 10.24
N SER A 447 37.83 -1.04 9.31
CA SER A 447 38.52 -2.36 9.29
C SER A 447 39.24 -2.63 7.97
N SER A 448 40.47 -2.13 7.87
CA SER A 448 41.40 -2.54 6.81
C SER A 448 41.71 -4.04 6.94
N ARG A 449 41.12 -4.88 6.08
CA ARG A 449 41.64 -6.24 5.86
C ARG A 449 42.90 -6.12 5.01
N TYR A 450 44.04 -6.01 5.68
CA TYR A 450 45.34 -5.99 5.03
C TYR A 450 45.62 -7.36 4.40
N PHE A 451 45.68 -7.44 3.07
CA PHE A 451 46.28 -8.57 2.38
C PHE A 451 47.81 -8.43 2.45
N LEU A 452 48.40 -8.97 3.51
CA LEU A 452 49.81 -9.34 3.53
C LEU A 452 49.99 -10.54 2.59
N CYS A 453 50.55 -10.32 1.40
CA CYS A 453 51.08 -11.44 0.62
C CYS A 453 52.26 -12.07 1.37
N ARG A 454 52.26 -13.40 1.45
CA ARG A 454 53.32 -14.22 2.03
C ARG A 454 54.57 -14.27 1.15
#